data_AF-A0A3M7DMS5-F1
#
_entry.id   AF-A0A3M7DMS5-F1
#
_cell.length_a   1.000
_cell.length_b   1.000
_cell.length_c   1.000
_cell.angle_alpha   90.00
_cell.angle_beta   90.00
_cell.angle_gamma   90.00
#
_symmetry.space_group_name_H-M   'P 1'
#
loop_
_entity.id
_entity.type
_entity.pdbx_description
1 polymer ?
#
loop_
_entity_poly.entity_id
_entity_poly.type
_entity_poly.pdbx_seq_one_letter_code
_entity_poly.pdbx_strand_id
1 'polypeptide(L)'
;MYRHASELWTLDEGGELNVWLPDSKGMASLDSQCHNFRVPRGHTFSMVVGNHLWYATGKDLRIFNPGAATDGEFQVTRHALTPPGTGDITSGAMLSHQPDLVYLGHSNGKVSVYNRKDFSCQVVVNVSVYKLNSLVGVGEYLWAGYNTGMAYVYDTSTVPWTVKKDWQAHERHVSTIVADSSALWKLDRLHVITLGTDNMLRIWDGLLEEDWLDSLMQQHESDYCSFRELTCQVMTWNAGATKPRYLDHSMQDSNFFHDYINTRDAPDIFVFGFQELVDLEDKKTTAKAFFKSKKKDANEHEHMSHQYRAWRDHLTRCLEDFMPADQPYTLLHTASLVGLFTCVFVKSAERSRIKHVHTAEVKRGMGGLHGNKGALIMRLVLDDSSMCFVNCHLAAGQTQTIQRNNDVAGILESEALPAYPLSQNSAAQHSDVFSSGGDGSMILDHDICILNGDLNYRIDTMGRDTVVKQIEKGEISRLLERDQLLLSRKKNPGFRLRAFQEAPITFAPTYKYNLRSDEYDTSEKRRSPAWCDRILYRGLGNVKMEEYRRWEVRVSDHRPVTGKLKLRVKTVDPARRGDAWKLCVEEFEVVRQRVARAVQLQYLTNVLGLTPQEAKTALPS
;
A
#
# COMPACT_ATOMS: atom_id res chain seq x y z
N MET A 1 36.57 3.02 4.82
CA MET A 1 37.61 2.94 3.78
C MET A 1 36.90 2.98 2.43
N TYR A 2 37.38 3.80 1.52
CA TYR A 2 36.84 3.94 0.17
C TYR A 2 37.90 3.56 -0.85
N ARG A 3 37.45 3.01 -1.98
CA ARG A 3 38.30 2.79 -3.14
C ARG A 3 37.92 3.79 -4.23
N HIS A 4 38.91 4.50 -4.74
CA HIS A 4 38.75 5.46 -5.83
C HIS A 4 39.87 5.23 -6.83
N ALA A 5 39.53 4.66 -7.99
CA ALA A 5 40.52 4.16 -8.95
C ALA A 5 41.54 3.24 -8.24
N SER A 6 42.83 3.55 -8.38
CA SER A 6 43.94 2.81 -7.75
C SER A 6 44.33 3.34 -6.37
N GLU A 7 43.57 4.27 -5.79
CA GLU A 7 43.81 4.82 -4.45
C GLU A 7 42.92 4.16 -3.38
N LEU A 8 43.40 4.15 -2.14
CA LEU A 8 42.60 3.82 -0.96
C LEU A 8 42.46 5.05 -0.07
N TRP A 9 41.24 5.34 0.37
CA TRP A 9 40.96 6.47 1.25
C TRP A 9 40.45 5.93 2.58
N THR A 10 41.19 6.15 3.66
CA THR A 10 40.80 5.76 5.02
C THR A 10 40.49 7.00 5.83
N LEU A 11 39.39 6.95 6.58
CA LEU A 11 38.93 8.03 7.43
C LEU A 11 38.66 7.45 8.82
N ASP A 12 39.20 8.09 9.86
CA ASP A 12 38.98 7.70 11.24
C ASP A 12 37.95 8.61 11.96
N GLU A 13 37.58 8.23 13.19
CA GLU A 13 36.65 9.03 14.02
C GLU A 13 37.26 10.35 14.50
N GLY A 14 38.59 10.45 14.51
CA GLY A 14 39.37 11.64 14.87
C GLY A 14 39.39 12.73 13.78
N GLY A 15 38.84 12.44 12.61
CA GLY A 15 38.82 13.31 11.43
C GLY A 15 40.11 13.25 10.63
N GLU A 16 40.91 12.20 10.78
CA GLU A 16 42.11 11.97 9.99
C GLU A 16 41.75 11.24 8.70
N LEU A 17 41.99 11.91 7.56
CA LEU A 17 41.79 11.37 6.22
C LEU A 17 43.15 11.03 5.62
N ASN A 18 43.36 9.75 5.34
CA ASN A 18 44.57 9.20 4.76
C ASN A 18 44.27 8.71 3.34
N VAL A 19 44.98 9.25 2.35
CA VAL A 19 44.88 8.87 0.94
C VAL A 19 46.14 8.11 0.54
N TRP A 20 46.00 6.80 0.41
CA TRP A 20 47.06 5.87 0.03
C TRP A 20 47.14 5.79 -1.48
N LEU A 21 48.31 6.16 -2.02
CA LEU A 21 48.58 6.16 -3.45
C LEU A 21 48.70 4.73 -4.00
N PRO A 22 48.64 4.54 -5.33
CA PRO A 22 48.92 3.25 -5.93
C PRO A 22 50.35 2.79 -5.63
N ASP A 23 50.55 1.47 -5.53
CA ASP A 23 51.88 0.86 -5.43
C ASP A 23 52.66 0.99 -6.75
N SER A 24 53.87 0.43 -6.80
CA SER A 24 54.71 0.44 -8.00
C SER A 24 54.12 -0.30 -9.20
N LYS A 25 53.06 -1.10 -9.01
CA LYS A 25 52.31 -1.79 -10.07
C LYS A 25 51.01 -1.05 -10.44
N GLY A 26 50.77 0.13 -9.86
CA GLY A 26 49.55 0.90 -10.07
C GLY A 26 48.33 0.31 -9.35
N MET A 27 48.53 -0.52 -8.32
CA MET A 27 47.47 -1.17 -7.56
C MET A 27 47.26 -0.52 -6.20
N ALA A 28 46.02 -0.56 -5.73
CA ALA A 28 45.64 -0.09 -4.39
C ALA A 28 46.38 -0.89 -3.30
N SER A 29 47.11 -0.19 -2.43
CA SER A 29 47.86 -0.78 -1.32
C SER A 29 47.83 0.13 -0.09
N LEU A 30 47.88 -0.47 1.11
CA LEU A 30 48.07 0.26 2.38
C LEU A 30 49.56 0.38 2.76
N ASP A 31 50.45 -0.24 1.99
CA ASP A 31 51.91 -0.17 2.20
C ASP A 31 52.57 0.94 1.35
N SER A 32 51.77 1.68 0.58
CA SER A 32 52.23 2.75 -0.32
C SER A 32 52.34 4.11 0.38
N GLN A 33 52.86 5.10 -0.35
CA GLN A 33 52.91 6.48 0.14
C GLN A 33 51.49 7.00 0.44
N CYS A 34 51.35 7.68 1.58
CA CYS A 34 50.08 8.21 2.05
C CYS A 34 50.14 9.73 2.20
N HIS A 35 49.09 10.41 1.74
CA HIS A 35 48.84 11.82 2.03
C HIS A 35 47.81 11.96 3.16
N ASN A 36 48.16 12.76 4.15
CA ASN A 36 47.34 12.98 5.33
C ASN A 36 46.62 14.33 5.26
N PHE A 37 45.33 14.32 5.54
CA PHE A 37 44.48 15.51 5.61
C PHE A 37 43.63 15.45 6.87
N ARG A 38 43.11 16.62 7.27
CA ARG A 38 42.21 16.71 8.43
C ARG A 38 40.85 17.27 8.07
N VAL A 39 39.81 16.55 8.44
CA VAL A 39 38.40 16.96 8.33
C VAL A 39 37.81 17.17 9.74
N PRO A 40 36.66 17.85 9.87
CA PRO A 40 36.01 18.04 11.16
C PRO A 40 35.68 16.71 11.85
N ARG A 41 35.67 16.66 13.19
CA ARG A 41 35.23 15.46 13.95
C ARG A 41 33.72 15.25 13.88
N GLY A 42 33.26 14.06 14.28
CA GLY A 42 31.83 13.74 14.37
C GLY A 42 31.21 13.30 13.04
N HIS A 43 31.98 12.58 12.23
CA HIS A 43 31.54 11.96 10.99
C HIS A 43 30.26 11.14 11.18
N THR A 44 29.20 11.45 10.43
CA THR A 44 27.98 10.63 10.41
C THR A 44 27.84 9.81 9.13
N PHE A 45 28.29 10.34 8.01
CA PHE A 45 28.30 9.66 6.72
C PHE A 45 29.34 10.30 5.79
N SER A 46 29.97 9.50 4.93
CA SER A 46 30.74 10.04 3.81
C SER A 46 30.72 9.10 2.62
N MET A 47 31.03 9.65 1.46
CA MET A 47 31.21 8.89 0.22
C MET A 47 32.17 9.62 -0.71
N VAL A 48 32.79 8.86 -1.61
CA VAL A 48 33.64 9.43 -2.66
C VAL A 48 32.82 9.59 -3.93
N VAL A 49 32.84 10.79 -4.52
CA VAL A 49 32.12 11.16 -5.75
C VAL A 49 33.11 11.80 -6.72
N GLY A 50 33.63 10.99 -7.64
CA GLY A 50 34.82 11.37 -8.41
C GLY A 50 35.97 11.70 -7.46
N ASN A 51 36.64 12.84 -7.67
CA ASN A 51 37.80 13.23 -6.88
C ASN A 51 37.44 13.93 -5.55
N HIS A 52 36.17 13.91 -5.15
CA HIS A 52 35.70 14.62 -3.97
C HIS A 52 35.25 13.66 -2.86
N LEU A 53 35.66 13.95 -1.62
CA LEU A 53 35.05 13.39 -0.42
C LEU A 53 33.83 14.22 -0.03
N TRP A 54 32.65 13.63 -0.14
CA TRP A 54 31.41 14.18 0.40
C TRP A 54 31.31 13.75 1.86
N TYR A 55 31.35 14.72 2.77
CA TYR A 55 31.53 14.48 4.20
C TYR A 55 30.40 15.13 5.00
N ALA A 56 29.64 14.33 5.73
CA ALA A 56 28.55 14.78 6.57
C ALA A 56 28.87 14.74 8.07
N THR A 57 28.41 15.76 8.78
CA THR A 57 28.42 15.87 10.24
C THR A 57 27.00 16.21 10.69
N GLY A 58 26.22 15.19 11.05
CA GLY A 58 24.79 15.36 11.29
C GLY A 58 24.10 15.78 9.98
N LYS A 59 23.45 16.94 9.97
CA LYS A 59 22.76 17.49 8.79
C LYS A 59 23.66 18.32 7.85
N ASP A 60 24.88 18.64 8.28
CA ASP A 60 25.78 19.55 7.58
C ASP A 60 26.69 18.78 6.62
N LEU A 61 26.64 19.11 5.33
CA LEU A 61 27.49 18.51 4.29
C LEU A 61 28.64 19.44 3.92
N ARG A 62 29.86 18.90 3.85
CA ARG A 62 31.06 19.58 3.35
C ARG A 62 31.72 18.74 2.26
N ILE A 63 32.32 19.40 1.28
CA ILE A 63 33.01 18.74 0.17
C ILE A 63 34.50 19.01 0.27
N PHE A 64 35.30 17.95 0.21
CA PHE A 64 36.76 18.03 0.23
C PHE A 64 37.36 17.45 -1.06
N ASN A 65 38.46 18.02 -1.53
CA ASN A 65 39.25 17.56 -2.68
C ASN A 65 40.67 17.21 -2.21
N PRO A 66 40.95 15.94 -1.87
CA PRO A 66 42.29 15.51 -1.49
C PRO A 66 43.33 15.62 -2.61
N GLY A 67 42.90 15.75 -3.87
CA GLY A 67 43.79 16.01 -5.02
C GLY A 67 44.09 17.50 -5.27
N ALA A 68 43.69 18.39 -4.36
CA ALA A 68 43.95 19.82 -4.48
C ALA A 68 45.46 20.12 -4.45
N ALA A 69 45.91 21.09 -5.26
CA ALA A 69 47.32 21.48 -5.31
C ALA A 69 47.76 22.29 -4.09
N THR A 70 46.80 22.88 -3.36
CA THR A 70 47.05 23.71 -2.18
C THR A 70 46.05 23.40 -1.07
N ASP A 71 46.46 23.57 0.19
CA ASP A 71 45.60 23.35 1.37
C ASP A 71 44.34 24.23 1.36
N GLY A 72 44.41 25.43 0.76
CA GLY A 72 43.28 26.35 0.64
C GLY A 72 42.16 25.86 -0.29
N GLU A 73 42.47 24.92 -1.17
CA GLU A 73 41.54 24.30 -2.12
C GLU A 73 41.06 22.91 -1.65
N PHE A 74 41.60 22.41 -0.54
CA PHE A 74 41.21 21.13 0.02
C PHE A 74 39.73 21.11 0.41
N GLN A 75 39.21 22.18 1.02
CA GLN A 75 37.78 22.32 1.29
C GLN A 75 37.10 23.11 0.17
N VAL A 76 36.35 22.41 -0.68
CA VAL A 76 35.72 22.99 -1.88
C VAL A 76 34.54 23.90 -1.50
N THR A 77 33.73 23.48 -0.53
CA THR A 77 32.59 24.27 -0.06
C THR A 77 33.01 25.24 1.04
N ARG A 78 32.81 26.54 0.83
CA ARG A 78 33.11 27.58 1.84
C ARG A 78 32.29 27.44 3.12
N HIS A 79 31.03 27.03 2.99
CA HIS A 79 30.10 26.80 4.09
C HIS A 79 29.50 25.40 3.98
N ALA A 80 29.03 24.86 5.11
CA ALA A 80 28.29 23.61 5.08
C ALA A 80 26.99 23.77 4.29
N LEU A 81 26.68 22.78 3.48
CA LEU A 81 25.43 22.67 2.73
C LEU A 81 24.41 21.95 3.63
N THR A 82 23.32 22.64 3.96
CA THR A 82 22.30 22.11 4.86
C THR A 82 20.92 22.36 4.25
N PRO A 83 20.30 21.35 3.62
CA PRO A 83 19.02 21.52 2.98
C PRO A 83 17.93 21.80 4.03
N PRO A 84 16.95 22.67 3.76
CA PRO A 84 15.95 23.04 4.75
C PRO A 84 15.02 21.87 5.07
N GLY A 85 14.71 21.70 6.36
CA GLY A 85 13.74 20.70 6.83
C GLY A 85 14.22 19.25 6.77
N THR A 86 15.51 18.98 6.58
CA THR A 86 16.08 17.64 6.61
C THR A 86 16.63 17.28 7.99
N GLY A 87 16.66 15.97 8.29
CA GLY A 87 17.38 15.42 9.43
C GLY A 87 18.86 15.18 9.12
N ASP A 88 19.53 14.46 10.00
CA ASP A 88 20.93 14.06 9.83
C ASP A 88 21.10 13.20 8.57
N ILE A 89 22.19 13.40 7.85
CA ILE A 89 22.56 12.60 6.68
C ILE A 89 23.11 11.26 7.20
N THR A 90 22.47 10.18 6.77
CA THR A 90 22.76 8.80 7.21
C THR A 90 23.39 7.96 6.12
N SER A 91 23.17 8.32 4.85
CA SER A 91 23.57 7.50 3.71
C SER A 91 23.60 8.32 2.42
N GLY A 92 24.16 7.74 1.36
CA GLY A 92 24.21 8.37 0.06
C GLY A 92 24.48 7.40 -1.07
N ALA A 93 24.03 7.76 -2.26
CA ALA A 93 24.10 6.93 -3.46
C ALA A 93 24.21 7.78 -4.73
N MET A 94 24.61 7.11 -5.82
CA MET A 94 24.57 7.65 -7.18
C MET A 94 23.86 6.65 -8.09
N LEU A 95 23.17 7.15 -9.11
CA LEU A 95 22.54 6.32 -10.15
C LEU A 95 23.36 6.38 -11.44
N SER A 96 23.53 5.22 -12.09
CA SER A 96 24.37 5.09 -13.28
C SER A 96 23.85 5.94 -14.46
N HIS A 97 22.53 6.02 -14.62
CA HIS A 97 21.87 6.81 -15.66
C HIS A 97 21.87 8.33 -15.39
N GLN A 98 22.13 8.74 -14.14
CA GLN A 98 22.17 10.15 -13.73
C GLN A 98 23.48 10.45 -12.98
N PRO A 99 24.64 10.36 -13.67
CA PRO A 99 25.96 10.40 -13.03
C PRO A 99 26.31 11.75 -12.39
N ASP A 100 25.57 12.80 -12.75
CA ASP A 100 25.73 14.15 -12.20
C ASP A 100 24.96 14.36 -10.89
N LEU A 101 24.09 13.42 -10.49
CA LEU A 101 23.26 13.56 -9.29
C LEU A 101 23.78 12.69 -8.14
N VAL A 102 23.82 13.28 -6.95
CA VAL A 102 24.15 12.61 -5.69
C VAL A 102 22.93 12.64 -4.79
N TYR A 103 22.52 11.46 -4.34
CA TYR A 103 21.35 11.25 -3.50
C TYR A 103 21.81 11.08 -2.06
N LEU A 104 21.32 11.90 -1.13
CA LEU A 104 21.66 11.82 0.29
C LEU A 104 20.42 11.52 1.12
N GLY A 105 20.47 10.42 1.87
CA GLY A 105 19.39 9.95 2.73
C GLY A 105 19.45 10.57 4.11
N HIS A 106 18.28 10.90 4.66
CA HIS A 106 18.17 11.58 5.94
C HIS A 106 17.41 10.78 7.01
N SER A 107 17.78 11.01 8.27
CA SER A 107 17.22 10.32 9.42
C SER A 107 15.71 10.54 9.65
N ASN A 108 15.12 11.53 8.97
CA ASN A 108 13.69 11.81 9.00
C ASN A 108 12.94 11.32 7.74
N GLY A 109 13.51 10.38 6.99
CA GLY A 109 12.85 9.72 5.87
C GLY A 109 12.81 10.53 4.57
N LYS A 110 13.65 11.58 4.49
CA LYS A 110 13.81 12.40 3.29
C LYS A 110 15.05 11.98 2.49
N VAL A 111 15.06 12.32 1.21
CA VAL A 111 16.23 12.26 0.33
C VAL A 111 16.47 13.65 -0.27
N SER A 112 17.66 14.20 -0.10
CA SER A 112 18.09 15.40 -0.83
C SER A 112 18.92 14.99 -2.04
N VAL A 113 18.73 15.70 -3.16
CA VAL A 113 19.44 15.43 -4.42
C VAL A 113 20.30 16.63 -4.76
N TYR A 114 21.60 16.40 -4.93
CA TYR A 114 22.58 17.42 -5.25
C TYR A 114 23.16 17.21 -6.64
N ASN A 115 23.49 18.29 -7.33
CA ASN A 115 24.31 18.23 -8.53
C ASN A 115 25.80 18.21 -8.12
N ARG A 116 26.57 17.24 -8.62
CA ARG A 116 27.99 17.06 -8.24
C ARG A 116 28.95 18.10 -8.83
N LYS A 117 28.53 18.85 -9.85
CA LYS A 117 29.38 19.82 -10.56
C LYS A 117 29.40 21.17 -9.85
N ASP A 118 28.25 21.62 -9.35
CA ASP A 118 28.08 22.92 -8.70
C ASP A 118 27.69 22.81 -7.22
N PHE A 119 27.49 21.60 -6.71
CA PHE A 119 27.08 21.30 -5.33
C PHE A 119 25.73 21.91 -4.92
N SER A 120 24.89 22.28 -5.88
CA SER A 120 23.56 22.83 -5.61
C SER A 120 22.58 21.72 -5.22
N CYS A 121 21.75 21.99 -4.20
CA CYS A 121 20.62 21.12 -3.84
C CYS A 121 19.46 21.35 -4.83
N GLN A 122 19.13 20.33 -5.61
CA GLN A 122 18.12 20.37 -6.65
C GLN A 122 16.72 20.16 -6.07
N VAL A 123 16.56 19.16 -5.18
CA VAL A 123 15.27 18.82 -4.58
C VAL A 123 15.44 18.10 -3.25
N VAL A 124 14.44 18.23 -2.37
CA VAL A 124 14.28 17.43 -1.16
C VAL A 124 12.95 16.69 -1.25
N VAL A 125 13.01 15.36 -1.36
CA VAL A 125 11.84 14.49 -1.49
C VAL A 125 11.57 13.81 -0.15
N ASN A 126 10.32 13.82 0.29
CA ASN A 126 9.89 13.02 1.45
C ASN A 126 9.46 11.64 0.96
N VAL A 127 10.30 10.63 1.16
CA VAL A 127 10.05 9.26 0.66
C VAL A 127 9.40 8.38 1.72
N SER A 128 9.58 8.68 3.00
CA SER A 128 9.02 7.88 4.09
C SER A 128 8.87 8.69 5.38
N VAL A 129 8.03 8.22 6.30
CA VAL A 129 7.97 8.75 7.68
C VAL A 129 9.01 8.09 8.60
N TYR A 130 9.66 7.02 8.13
CA TYR A 130 10.61 6.22 8.90
C TYR A 130 12.05 6.69 8.68
N LYS A 131 12.92 6.39 9.64
CA LYS A 131 14.34 6.74 9.56
C LYS A 131 15.01 5.93 8.45
N LEU A 132 15.54 6.64 7.46
CA LEU A 132 16.30 6.07 6.36
C LEU A 132 17.75 5.89 6.84
N ASN A 133 18.26 4.66 6.76
CA ASN A 133 19.57 4.30 7.29
C ASN A 133 20.62 4.10 6.20
N SER A 134 20.21 3.56 5.06
CA SER A 134 21.14 3.17 4.00
C SER A 134 20.52 3.39 2.62
N LEU A 135 21.38 3.72 1.65
CA LEU A 135 21.01 3.93 0.24
C LEU A 135 22.05 3.26 -0.65
N VAL A 136 21.61 2.73 -1.78
CA VAL A 136 22.50 2.34 -2.88
C VAL A 136 21.78 2.50 -4.22
N GLY A 137 22.53 2.87 -5.24
CA GLY A 137 22.03 2.88 -6.62
C GLY A 137 22.24 1.52 -7.27
N VAL A 138 21.21 1.00 -7.93
CA VAL A 138 21.24 -0.30 -8.59
C VAL A 138 20.58 -0.14 -9.95
N GLY A 139 21.38 -0.21 -11.02
CA GLY A 139 20.93 0.12 -12.37
C GLY A 139 20.37 1.55 -12.43
N GLU A 140 19.06 1.65 -12.67
CA GLU A 140 18.30 2.90 -12.78
C GLU A 140 17.55 3.27 -11.49
N TYR A 141 17.54 2.38 -10.49
CA TYR A 141 16.71 2.53 -9.29
C TYR A 141 17.53 2.85 -8.04
N LEU A 142 16.90 3.60 -7.13
CA LEU A 142 17.46 3.91 -5.82
C LEU A 142 16.88 2.96 -4.78
N TRP A 143 17.74 2.13 -4.17
CA TRP A 143 17.37 1.24 -3.09
C TRP A 143 17.59 1.91 -1.74
N ALA A 144 16.66 1.74 -0.81
CA ALA A 144 16.70 2.33 0.52
C ALA A 144 16.39 1.31 1.61
N GLY A 145 17.19 1.30 2.68
CA GLY A 145 16.97 0.51 3.88
C GLY A 145 16.56 1.38 5.07
N TYR A 146 15.53 0.94 5.81
CA TYR A 146 14.93 1.70 6.91
C TYR A 146 15.20 1.09 8.29
N ASN A 147 14.97 1.91 9.32
CA ASN A 147 15.01 1.48 10.72
C ASN A 147 13.94 0.44 11.08
N THR A 148 12.86 0.35 10.30
CA THR A 148 11.81 -0.66 10.46
C THR A 148 12.23 -2.05 9.98
N GLY A 149 13.39 -2.17 9.31
CA GLY A 149 13.80 -3.41 8.63
C GLY A 149 13.24 -3.58 7.22
N MET A 150 12.44 -2.61 6.77
CA MET A 150 11.96 -2.58 5.38
C MET A 150 13.05 -2.15 4.41
N ALA A 151 13.00 -2.69 3.19
CA ALA A 151 13.70 -2.17 2.03
C ALA A 151 12.70 -1.66 0.98
N TYR A 152 13.04 -0.57 0.31
CA TYR A 152 12.25 0.03 -0.77
C TYR A 152 13.12 0.26 -2.00
N VAL A 153 12.53 0.13 -3.18
CA VAL A 153 13.14 0.46 -4.47
C VAL A 153 12.34 1.58 -5.11
N TYR A 154 13.01 2.70 -5.37
CA TYR A 154 12.41 3.90 -5.95
C TYR A 154 12.86 4.09 -7.39
N ASP A 155 11.89 4.37 -8.25
CA ASP A 155 12.13 5.03 -9.53
C ASP A 155 12.08 6.55 -9.33
N THR A 156 13.25 7.17 -9.52
CA THR A 156 13.45 8.61 -9.30
C THR A 156 13.18 9.43 -10.57
N SER A 157 12.83 8.80 -11.69
CA SER A 157 12.53 9.47 -12.96
C SER A 157 11.12 10.09 -12.98
N THR A 158 10.20 9.59 -12.15
CA THR A 158 8.82 10.10 -12.05
C THR A 158 8.69 11.18 -10.97
N VAL A 159 7.75 12.11 -11.12
CA VAL A 159 7.42 13.09 -10.06
C VAL A 159 5.92 13.02 -9.75
N PRO A 160 5.51 12.57 -8.54
CA PRO A 160 6.35 12.08 -7.44
C PRO A 160 7.09 10.78 -7.79
N TRP A 161 8.14 10.47 -7.02
CA TRP A 161 8.87 9.20 -7.15
C TRP A 161 7.92 8.02 -6.95
N THR A 162 8.09 6.99 -7.77
CA THR A 162 7.27 5.77 -7.68
C THR A 162 8.04 4.68 -6.94
N VAL A 163 7.34 3.94 -6.07
CA VAL A 163 7.89 2.75 -5.41
C VAL A 163 7.70 1.60 -6.39
N LYS A 164 8.81 1.00 -6.82
CA LYS A 164 8.83 -0.18 -7.69
C LYS A 164 8.61 -1.46 -6.89
N LYS A 165 9.19 -1.53 -5.68
CA LYS A 165 9.04 -2.66 -4.76
C LYS A 165 9.31 -2.22 -3.33
N ASP A 166 8.62 -2.82 -2.37
CA ASP A 166 8.97 -2.78 -0.95
C ASP A 166 8.70 -4.11 -0.26
N TRP A 167 9.51 -4.45 0.73
CA TRP A 167 9.38 -5.70 1.48
C TRP A 167 10.10 -5.62 2.83
N GLN A 168 9.72 -6.52 3.75
CA GLN A 168 10.41 -6.70 5.03
C GLN A 168 11.74 -7.42 4.80
N ALA A 169 12.79 -6.64 4.50
CA ALA A 169 14.11 -7.17 4.25
C ALA A 169 14.75 -7.79 5.50
N HIS A 170 14.46 -7.31 6.72
CA HIS A 170 15.02 -7.80 7.99
C HIS A 170 14.02 -7.64 9.13
N GLU A 171 14.09 -8.44 10.20
CA GLU A 171 13.18 -8.26 11.36
C GLU A 171 13.47 -6.98 12.15
N ARG A 172 14.69 -6.45 11.99
CA ARG A 172 15.18 -5.23 12.62
C ARG A 172 15.76 -4.30 11.56
N HIS A 173 16.18 -3.11 11.97
CA HIS A 173 16.86 -2.09 11.16
C HIS A 173 17.77 -2.66 10.07
N VAL A 174 17.56 -2.24 8.82
CA VAL A 174 18.57 -2.40 7.76
C VAL A 174 19.69 -1.42 8.08
N SER A 175 20.86 -1.94 8.44
CA SER A 175 22.02 -1.13 8.81
C SER A 175 22.81 -0.69 7.59
N THR A 176 22.92 -1.55 6.58
CA THR A 176 23.70 -1.28 5.36
C THR A 176 23.10 -2.01 4.18
N ILE A 177 23.20 -1.39 3.01
CA ILE A 177 22.86 -1.97 1.72
C ILE A 177 24.01 -1.73 0.73
N VAL A 178 24.39 -2.75 -0.02
CA VAL A 178 25.49 -2.69 -0.99
C VAL A 178 25.09 -3.42 -2.27
N ALA A 179 25.40 -2.82 -3.42
CA ALA A 179 25.29 -3.47 -4.71
C ALA A 179 26.62 -4.13 -5.06
N ASP A 180 26.62 -5.45 -5.24
CA ASP A 180 27.80 -6.20 -5.68
C ASP A 180 27.92 -6.16 -7.20
N SER A 181 28.51 -5.08 -7.70
CA SER A 181 28.84 -4.92 -9.12
C SER A 181 29.86 -5.96 -9.61
N SER A 182 30.64 -6.58 -8.73
CA SER A 182 31.64 -7.59 -9.11
C SER A 182 31.01 -8.94 -9.43
N ALA A 183 29.83 -9.24 -8.86
CA ALA A 183 29.09 -10.45 -9.15
C ALA A 183 28.71 -10.57 -10.63
N LEU A 184 28.42 -9.46 -11.31
CA LEU A 184 28.13 -9.47 -12.75
C LEU A 184 29.27 -10.01 -13.59
N TRP A 185 30.53 -9.81 -13.17
CA TRP A 185 31.70 -10.32 -13.88
C TRP A 185 31.93 -11.82 -13.68
N LYS A 186 31.49 -12.37 -12.54
CA LYS A 186 31.79 -13.76 -12.15
C LYS A 186 30.60 -14.70 -12.30
N LEU A 187 29.40 -14.18 -12.14
CA LEU A 187 28.16 -14.94 -11.95
C LEU A 187 27.05 -14.51 -12.90
N ASP A 188 27.27 -13.47 -13.71
CA ASP A 188 26.25 -12.85 -14.59
C ASP A 188 24.97 -12.46 -13.84
N ARG A 189 25.14 -12.01 -12.58
CA ARG A 189 24.06 -11.58 -11.70
C ARG A 189 24.43 -10.29 -10.99
N LEU A 190 23.47 -9.38 -10.87
CA LEU A 190 23.60 -8.19 -10.04
C LEU A 190 22.95 -8.48 -8.70
N HIS A 191 23.75 -8.63 -7.65
CA HIS A 191 23.22 -8.86 -6.31
C HIS A 191 23.17 -7.56 -5.51
N VAL A 192 22.12 -7.41 -4.72
CA VAL A 192 22.05 -6.41 -3.66
C VAL A 192 22.10 -7.14 -2.32
N ILE A 193 23.02 -6.73 -1.46
CA ILE A 193 23.24 -7.35 -0.15
C ILE A 193 22.78 -6.38 0.91
N THR A 194 21.92 -6.83 1.82
CA THR A 194 21.51 -6.08 3.00
C THR A 194 22.07 -6.72 4.26
N LEU A 195 22.51 -5.89 5.20
CA LEU A 195 22.87 -6.27 6.56
C LEU A 195 21.81 -5.69 7.50
N GLY A 196 21.27 -6.54 8.37
CA GLY A 196 20.37 -6.12 9.42
C GLY A 196 21.03 -6.13 10.80
N THR A 197 20.47 -5.34 11.71
CA THR A 197 20.79 -5.41 13.15
C THR A 197 20.23 -6.66 13.84
N ASP A 198 19.58 -7.54 13.06
CA ASP A 198 19.29 -8.93 13.40
C ASP A 198 20.51 -9.85 13.18
N ASN A 199 21.66 -9.30 12.80
CA ASN A 199 22.91 -10.00 12.49
C ASN A 199 22.81 -10.94 11.27
N MET A 200 21.84 -10.69 10.38
CA MET A 200 21.68 -11.47 9.15
C MET A 200 22.19 -10.69 7.94
N LEU A 201 22.85 -11.41 7.02
CA LEU A 201 23.09 -10.96 5.66
C LEU A 201 22.04 -11.60 4.74
N ARG A 202 21.44 -10.81 3.87
CA ARG A 202 20.47 -11.28 2.87
C ARG A 202 20.86 -10.76 1.49
N ILE A 203 20.60 -11.58 0.48
CA ILE A 203 20.98 -11.33 -0.90
C ILE A 203 19.70 -11.25 -1.73
N TRP A 204 19.59 -10.20 -2.52
CA TRP A 204 18.44 -9.89 -3.37
C TRP A 204 18.89 -9.78 -4.82
N ASP A 205 17.97 -10.05 -5.74
CA ASP A 205 18.17 -9.75 -7.15
C ASP A 205 18.11 -8.24 -7.37
N GLY A 206 19.21 -7.66 -7.83
CA GLY A 206 19.33 -6.23 -8.12
C GLY A 206 18.68 -5.82 -9.43
N LEU A 207 18.36 -6.77 -10.32
CA LEU A 207 17.64 -6.49 -11.56
C LEU A 207 16.12 -6.51 -11.39
N LEU A 208 15.63 -7.11 -10.30
CA LEU A 208 14.20 -7.32 -10.04
C LEU A 208 13.53 -8.05 -11.22
N GLU A 209 14.16 -9.14 -11.69
CA GLU A 209 13.73 -9.90 -12.87
C GLU A 209 12.27 -10.33 -12.77
N GLU A 210 11.88 -10.97 -11.66
CA GLU A 210 10.51 -11.41 -11.43
C GLU A 210 9.53 -10.23 -11.46
N ASP A 211 9.82 -9.14 -10.73
CA ASP A 211 8.94 -7.97 -10.68
C ASP A 211 8.82 -7.27 -12.04
N TRP A 212 9.92 -7.24 -12.81
CA TRP A 212 9.96 -6.65 -14.14
C TRP A 212 9.13 -7.48 -15.12
N LEU A 213 9.32 -8.80 -15.13
CA LEU A 213 8.58 -9.73 -15.98
C LEU A 213 7.09 -9.72 -15.66
N ASP A 214 6.72 -9.75 -14.38
CA ASP A 214 5.32 -9.67 -13.96
C ASP A 214 4.68 -8.34 -14.38
N SER A 215 5.41 -7.22 -14.23
CA SER A 215 4.94 -5.90 -14.67
C SER A 215 4.76 -5.81 -16.18
N LEU A 216 5.61 -6.48 -16.97
CA LEU A 216 5.50 -6.51 -18.42
C LEU A 216 4.37 -7.45 -18.87
N MET A 217 4.25 -8.63 -18.26
CA MET A 217 3.14 -9.56 -18.50
C MET A 217 1.78 -8.87 -18.27
N GLN A 218 1.65 -8.10 -17.18
CA GLN A 218 0.43 -7.32 -16.92
C GLN A 218 0.12 -6.28 -18.02
N GLN A 219 1.13 -5.72 -18.69
CA GLN A 219 0.92 -4.81 -19.82
C GLN A 219 0.43 -5.56 -21.08
N HIS A 220 0.84 -6.81 -21.24
CA HIS A 220 0.42 -7.71 -22.31
C HIS A 220 -0.84 -8.51 -21.99
N GLU A 221 -1.57 -8.19 -20.92
CA GLU A 221 -2.76 -8.94 -20.50
C GLU A 221 -3.80 -9.08 -21.62
N SER A 222 -3.95 -8.08 -22.49
CA SER A 222 -4.84 -8.16 -23.68
C SER A 222 -4.44 -9.24 -24.69
N ASP A 223 -3.17 -9.62 -24.70
CA ASP A 223 -2.59 -10.51 -25.71
C ASP A 223 -2.79 -11.97 -25.34
N TYR A 224 -3.16 -12.26 -24.09
CA TYR A 224 -3.43 -13.61 -23.61
C TYR A 224 -4.71 -13.77 -22.79
N CYS A 225 -5.42 -12.70 -22.46
CA CYS A 225 -6.71 -12.78 -21.76
C CYS A 225 -7.90 -12.45 -22.68
N SER A 226 -9.02 -13.11 -22.39
CA SER A 226 -10.36 -12.64 -22.77
C SER A 226 -11.03 -11.96 -21.59
N PHE A 227 -11.94 -11.03 -21.86
CA PHE A 227 -12.58 -10.24 -20.81
C PHE A 227 -14.09 -10.22 -20.97
N ARG A 228 -14.80 -10.18 -19.84
CA ARG A 228 -16.25 -9.95 -19.79
C ARG A 228 -16.61 -9.04 -18.63
N GLU A 229 -17.77 -8.42 -18.71
CA GLU A 229 -18.27 -7.55 -17.65
C GLU A 229 -19.28 -8.28 -16.78
N LEU A 230 -19.18 -8.05 -15.46
CA LEU A 230 -20.14 -8.44 -14.45
C LEU A 230 -20.72 -7.19 -13.79
N THR A 231 -21.91 -7.33 -13.23
CA THR A 231 -22.52 -6.30 -12.39
C THR A 231 -22.52 -6.75 -10.93
N CYS A 232 -22.03 -5.93 -10.02
CA CYS A 232 -22.00 -6.19 -8.60
C CYS A 232 -22.76 -5.09 -7.85
N GLN A 233 -23.71 -5.46 -6.99
CA GLN A 233 -24.40 -4.54 -6.12
C GLN A 233 -23.95 -4.74 -4.67
N VAL A 234 -23.52 -3.65 -4.04
CA VAL A 234 -22.95 -3.63 -2.70
C VAL A 234 -23.83 -2.75 -1.82
N MET A 235 -24.34 -3.30 -0.72
CA MET A 235 -25.03 -2.56 0.31
C MET A 235 -24.16 -2.51 1.56
N THR A 236 -24.12 -1.35 2.21
CA THR A 236 -23.57 -1.22 3.55
C THR A 236 -24.56 -0.54 4.47
N TRP A 237 -24.76 -1.09 5.67
CA TRP A 237 -25.72 -0.56 6.63
C TRP A 237 -25.34 -0.86 8.08
N ASN A 238 -25.06 0.19 8.85
CA ASN A 238 -25.10 0.10 10.30
C ASN A 238 -26.55 -0.05 10.75
N ALA A 239 -26.93 -1.25 11.16
CA ALA A 239 -28.31 -1.60 11.43
C ALA A 239 -28.77 -1.25 12.86
N GLY A 240 -27.88 -0.82 13.75
CA GLY A 240 -28.26 -0.44 15.13
C GLY A 240 -29.09 -1.50 15.85
N ALA A 241 -28.70 -2.78 15.73
CA ALA A 241 -29.39 -3.96 16.24
C ALA A 241 -30.82 -4.19 15.71
N THR A 242 -31.12 -3.62 14.54
CA THR A 242 -32.40 -3.82 13.84
C THR A 242 -32.59 -5.27 13.42
N LYS A 243 -33.83 -5.76 13.54
CA LYS A 243 -34.27 -7.06 13.03
C LYS A 243 -35.08 -6.88 11.75
N PRO A 244 -35.11 -7.85 10.81
CA PRO A 244 -35.87 -7.72 9.56
C PRO A 244 -37.33 -7.28 9.77
N ARG A 245 -38.01 -7.86 10.76
CA ARG A 245 -39.40 -7.53 11.13
C ARG A 245 -39.66 -6.07 11.52
N TYR A 246 -38.61 -5.28 11.79
CA TYR A 246 -38.80 -3.86 12.09
C TYR A 246 -39.06 -3.04 10.83
N LEU A 247 -38.69 -3.55 9.65
CA LEU A 247 -39.00 -2.92 8.37
C LEU A 247 -40.51 -2.89 8.10
N ASP A 248 -41.26 -3.85 8.66
CA ASP A 248 -42.72 -3.94 8.52
C ASP A 248 -43.47 -2.79 9.23
N HIS A 249 -42.78 -1.92 9.97
CA HIS A 249 -43.39 -0.79 10.67
C HIS A 249 -43.84 0.34 9.74
N SER A 250 -43.27 0.45 8.53
CA SER A 250 -43.70 1.42 7.54
C SER A 250 -43.62 0.82 6.14
N MET A 251 -44.57 1.20 5.26
CA MET A 251 -44.58 0.72 3.88
C MET A 251 -43.31 1.12 3.12
N GLN A 252 -42.72 2.26 3.45
CA GLN A 252 -41.47 2.71 2.84
C GLN A 252 -40.29 1.82 3.25
N ASP A 253 -40.17 1.50 4.54
CA ASP A 253 -39.08 0.65 5.03
C ASP A 253 -39.26 -0.80 4.55
N SER A 254 -40.49 -1.32 4.49
CA SER A 254 -40.78 -2.68 3.99
C SER A 254 -40.46 -2.86 2.52
N ASN A 255 -40.63 -1.80 1.71
CA ASN A 255 -40.36 -1.84 0.28
C ASN A 255 -38.87 -1.66 -0.06
N PHE A 256 -38.01 -1.33 0.90
CA PHE A 256 -36.59 -1.07 0.63
C PHE A 256 -35.90 -2.19 -0.13
N PHE A 257 -36.00 -3.44 0.34
CA PHE A 257 -35.36 -4.57 -0.35
C PHE A 257 -36.00 -4.87 -1.69
N HIS A 258 -37.31 -4.69 -1.84
CA HIS A 258 -37.97 -4.77 -3.13
C HIS A 258 -37.35 -3.76 -4.10
N ASP A 259 -37.28 -2.48 -3.73
CA ASP A 259 -36.81 -1.41 -4.61
C ASP A 259 -35.29 -1.48 -4.89
N TYR A 260 -34.52 -2.02 -3.94
CA TYR A 260 -33.09 -2.23 -4.10
C TYR A 260 -32.77 -3.44 -4.99
N ILE A 261 -33.47 -4.55 -4.80
CA ILE A 261 -33.21 -5.81 -5.51
C ILE A 261 -33.86 -5.81 -6.89
N ASN A 262 -35.06 -5.24 -7.03
CA ASN A 262 -35.83 -5.18 -8.27
C ASN A 262 -35.24 -4.12 -9.23
N THR A 263 -34.07 -4.41 -9.77
CA THR A 263 -33.44 -3.60 -10.80
C THR A 263 -33.76 -4.16 -12.18
N ARG A 264 -33.95 -3.26 -13.17
CA ARG A 264 -34.16 -3.66 -14.58
C ARG A 264 -33.07 -4.61 -15.09
N ASP A 265 -31.85 -4.43 -14.58
CA ASP A 265 -30.71 -5.31 -14.84
C ASP A 265 -30.32 -6.04 -13.56
N ALA A 266 -30.63 -7.33 -13.48
CA ALA A 266 -30.25 -8.22 -12.39
C ALA A 266 -28.72 -8.31 -12.25
N PRO A 267 -28.10 -7.99 -11.10
CA PRO A 267 -26.64 -7.99 -10.95
C PRO A 267 -26.08 -9.40 -10.74
N ASP A 268 -24.90 -9.71 -11.24
CA ASP A 268 -24.32 -11.05 -11.10
C ASP A 268 -23.93 -11.39 -9.65
N ILE A 269 -23.61 -10.37 -8.85
CA ILE A 269 -23.21 -10.51 -7.44
C ILE A 269 -23.98 -9.50 -6.59
N PHE A 270 -24.53 -9.94 -5.46
CA PHE A 270 -24.99 -9.08 -4.37
C PHE A 270 -24.08 -9.25 -3.15
N VAL A 271 -23.66 -8.13 -2.56
CA VAL A 271 -22.85 -8.07 -1.33
C VAL A 271 -23.59 -7.23 -0.32
N PHE A 272 -24.00 -7.84 0.79
CA PHE A 272 -24.65 -7.15 1.90
C PHE A 272 -23.70 -7.07 3.09
N GLY A 273 -23.23 -5.88 3.43
CA GLY A 273 -22.42 -5.59 4.62
C GLY A 273 -23.23 -4.90 5.70
N PHE A 274 -23.29 -5.49 6.88
CA PHE A 274 -23.94 -4.91 8.05
C PHE A 274 -22.93 -4.60 9.15
N GLN A 275 -23.23 -3.58 9.95
CA GLN A 275 -22.55 -3.25 11.20
C GLN A 275 -23.58 -3.10 12.32
N GLU A 276 -23.13 -3.25 13.57
CA GLU A 276 -23.97 -3.25 14.78
C GLU A 276 -25.21 -4.14 14.66
N LEU A 277 -25.12 -5.29 13.99
CA LEU A 277 -26.28 -6.17 13.88
C LEU A 277 -26.72 -6.73 15.24
N VAL A 278 -25.78 -6.81 16.20
CA VAL A 278 -26.01 -7.27 17.57
C VAL A 278 -25.96 -6.06 18.52
N ASP A 279 -26.90 -6.02 19.47
CA ASP A 279 -26.95 -5.00 20.53
C ASP A 279 -25.79 -5.17 21.51
N LEU A 280 -24.88 -4.19 21.50
CA LEU A 280 -23.73 -4.13 22.41
C LEU A 280 -23.97 -3.19 23.61
N GLU A 281 -25.11 -2.49 23.69
CA GLU A 281 -25.46 -1.63 24.82
C GLU A 281 -26.13 -2.41 25.97
N ASP A 282 -26.59 -3.64 25.70
CA ASP A 282 -27.03 -4.56 26.76
C ASP A 282 -25.82 -4.99 27.62
N LYS A 283 -25.62 -4.29 28.74
CA LYS A 283 -24.53 -4.46 29.69
C LYS A 283 -24.33 -5.91 30.14
N LYS A 284 -25.37 -6.75 30.07
CA LYS A 284 -25.33 -8.15 30.48
C LYS A 284 -24.63 -9.06 29.46
N THR A 285 -24.84 -8.79 28.18
CA THR A 285 -24.29 -9.53 27.02
C THR A 285 -22.88 -9.06 26.70
N THR A 286 -22.66 -7.75 26.80
CA THR A 286 -21.36 -7.09 26.62
C THR A 286 -20.37 -7.51 27.71
N ALA A 287 -20.68 -7.35 29.00
CA ALA A 287 -19.72 -7.69 30.07
C ALA A 287 -19.29 -9.17 30.10
N LYS A 288 -20.06 -10.10 29.50
CA LYS A 288 -19.69 -11.52 29.41
C LYS A 288 -18.87 -11.84 28.15
N ALA A 289 -19.19 -11.22 27.02
CA ALA A 289 -18.39 -11.32 25.79
C ALA A 289 -16.98 -10.70 25.91
N PHE A 290 -16.83 -9.66 26.75
CA PHE A 290 -15.57 -8.91 26.90
C PHE A 290 -14.59 -9.46 27.96
N PHE A 291 -14.98 -10.38 28.86
CA PHE A 291 -14.17 -10.70 30.06
C PHE A 291 -13.79 -12.17 30.33
N LYS A 292 -14.04 -13.16 29.46
CA LYS A 292 -13.65 -14.56 29.78
C LYS A 292 -12.88 -15.34 28.71
N SER A 293 -11.78 -15.95 29.17
CA SER A 293 -11.02 -17.01 28.52
C SER A 293 -11.72 -18.38 28.62
N LYS A 294 -11.63 -19.16 27.54
CA LYS A 294 -11.73 -20.63 27.44
C LYS A 294 -12.99 -21.41 27.91
N LYS A 295 -14.12 -20.79 28.29
CA LYS A 295 -15.41 -21.50 28.34
C LYS A 295 -16.49 -20.75 27.55
N LYS A 296 -16.76 -21.24 26.33
CA LYS A 296 -17.81 -20.78 25.41
C LYS A 296 -19.18 -20.97 26.06
N ASP A 297 -19.88 -19.89 26.41
CA ASP A 297 -21.28 -19.97 26.85
C ASP A 297 -22.16 -20.16 25.61
N ALA A 298 -22.85 -21.31 25.50
CA ALA A 298 -23.53 -21.71 24.27
C ALA A 298 -24.67 -20.77 23.86
N ASN A 299 -25.35 -20.16 24.85
CA ASN A 299 -26.58 -19.39 24.66
C ASN A 299 -26.35 -18.02 24.00
N GLU A 300 -25.21 -17.35 24.24
CA GLU A 300 -24.88 -16.05 23.62
C GLU A 300 -24.46 -16.20 22.14
N HIS A 301 -23.64 -17.22 21.84
CA HIS A 301 -23.34 -17.59 20.46
C HIS A 301 -24.60 -17.98 19.69
N GLU A 302 -25.56 -18.64 20.34
CA GLU A 302 -26.83 -19.00 19.76
C GLU A 302 -27.70 -17.77 19.44
N HIS A 303 -27.82 -16.80 20.35
CA HIS A 303 -28.55 -15.55 20.09
C HIS A 303 -27.94 -14.70 18.97
N MET A 304 -26.61 -14.52 18.95
CA MET A 304 -25.93 -13.82 17.85
C MET A 304 -26.14 -14.58 16.53
N SER A 305 -26.00 -15.91 16.55
CA SER A 305 -26.26 -16.75 15.39
C SER A 305 -27.71 -16.63 14.89
N HIS A 306 -28.69 -16.48 15.78
CA HIS A 306 -30.09 -16.27 15.39
C HIS A 306 -30.30 -14.96 14.62
N GLN A 307 -29.68 -13.86 15.03
CA GLN A 307 -29.83 -12.58 14.32
C GLN A 307 -29.20 -12.62 12.92
N TYR A 308 -28.00 -13.20 12.79
CA TYR A 308 -27.38 -13.43 11.49
C TYR A 308 -28.24 -14.31 10.57
N ARG A 309 -28.78 -15.41 11.11
CA ARG A 309 -29.69 -16.30 10.36
C ARG A 309 -30.95 -15.57 9.93
N ALA A 310 -31.58 -14.79 10.81
CA ALA A 310 -32.79 -14.05 10.48
C ALA A 310 -32.57 -13.07 9.31
N TRP A 311 -31.44 -12.35 9.30
CA TRP A 311 -31.09 -11.47 8.19
C TRP A 311 -30.76 -12.25 6.92
N ARG A 312 -29.95 -13.32 7.01
CA ARG A 312 -29.68 -14.21 5.87
C ARG A 312 -30.97 -14.73 5.24
N ASP A 313 -31.87 -15.30 6.04
CA ASP A 313 -33.12 -15.93 5.58
C ASP A 313 -34.12 -14.90 5.04
N HIS A 314 -34.09 -13.67 5.57
CA HIS A 314 -34.85 -12.56 4.98
C HIS A 314 -34.30 -12.17 3.60
N LEU A 315 -32.98 -11.98 3.47
CA LEU A 315 -32.35 -11.63 2.20
C LEU A 315 -32.53 -12.73 1.15
N THR A 316 -32.41 -14.00 1.52
CA THR A 316 -32.68 -15.14 0.63
C THR A 316 -34.11 -15.06 0.09
N ARG A 317 -35.11 -14.88 0.96
CA ARG A 317 -36.50 -14.75 0.53
C ARG A 317 -36.72 -13.54 -0.37
N CYS A 318 -36.16 -12.38 -0.05
CA CYS A 318 -36.27 -11.21 -0.93
C CYS A 318 -35.68 -11.47 -2.32
N LEU A 319 -34.56 -12.19 -2.43
CA LEU A 319 -34.00 -12.57 -3.73
C LEU A 319 -34.88 -13.57 -4.47
N GLU A 320 -35.45 -14.57 -3.77
CA GLU A 320 -36.39 -15.54 -4.35
C GLU A 320 -37.69 -14.88 -4.84
N ASP A 321 -38.21 -13.91 -4.09
CA ASP A 321 -39.49 -13.24 -4.37
C ASP A 321 -39.37 -12.16 -5.45
N PHE A 322 -38.23 -11.44 -5.51
CA PHE A 322 -38.08 -10.25 -6.37
C PHE A 322 -37.23 -10.46 -7.62
N MET A 323 -36.39 -11.51 -7.66
CA MET A 323 -35.59 -11.79 -8.86
C MET A 323 -36.36 -12.67 -9.86
N PRO A 324 -36.08 -12.52 -11.18
CA PRO A 324 -36.66 -13.39 -12.18
C PRO A 324 -36.35 -14.87 -11.92
N ALA A 325 -37.34 -15.75 -12.06
CA ALA A 325 -37.22 -17.18 -11.79
C ALA A 325 -36.19 -17.90 -12.71
N ASP A 326 -35.89 -17.33 -13.87
CA ASP A 326 -34.87 -17.79 -14.81
C ASP A 326 -33.45 -17.30 -14.46
N GLN A 327 -33.31 -16.42 -13.47
CA GLN A 327 -32.03 -15.92 -12.95
C GLN A 327 -31.89 -16.16 -11.44
N PRO A 328 -31.93 -17.42 -10.97
CA PRO A 328 -31.90 -17.73 -9.54
C PRO A 328 -30.55 -17.36 -8.91
N TYR A 329 -30.59 -16.88 -7.67
CA TYR A 329 -29.40 -16.61 -6.86
C TYR A 329 -29.14 -17.73 -5.87
N THR A 330 -27.87 -17.96 -5.58
CA THR A 330 -27.43 -18.84 -4.50
C THR A 330 -26.63 -18.05 -3.49
N LEU A 331 -26.78 -18.41 -2.22
CA LEU A 331 -25.90 -17.90 -1.17
C LEU A 331 -24.49 -18.44 -1.42
N LEU A 332 -23.55 -17.55 -1.72
CA LEU A 332 -22.16 -17.92 -1.91
C LEU A 332 -21.49 -18.15 -0.55
N HIS A 333 -21.59 -17.17 0.35
CA HIS A 333 -20.96 -17.25 1.67
C HIS A 333 -21.51 -16.21 2.66
N THR A 334 -21.34 -16.49 3.95
CA THR A 334 -21.59 -15.54 5.05
C THR A 334 -20.42 -15.47 6.01
N ALA A 335 -20.15 -14.30 6.57
CA ALA A 335 -19.16 -14.12 7.63
C ALA A 335 -19.68 -13.16 8.71
N SER A 336 -19.22 -13.31 9.96
CA SER A 336 -19.69 -12.50 11.09
C SER A 336 -18.58 -12.23 12.10
N LEU A 337 -18.49 -11.01 12.62
CA LEU A 337 -17.56 -10.63 13.67
C LEU A 337 -18.26 -9.70 14.66
N VAL A 338 -18.73 -10.25 15.79
CA VAL A 338 -19.44 -9.55 16.89
C VAL A 338 -20.70 -8.80 16.44
N GLY A 339 -20.57 -7.63 15.80
CA GLY A 339 -21.67 -6.86 15.24
C GLY A 339 -21.55 -6.66 13.72
N LEU A 340 -20.44 -7.06 13.10
CA LEU A 340 -20.29 -7.08 11.65
C LEU A 340 -20.90 -8.36 11.08
N PHE A 341 -21.58 -8.25 9.95
CA PHE A 341 -22.09 -9.39 9.21
C PHE A 341 -22.00 -9.13 7.71
N THR A 342 -21.55 -10.11 6.95
CA THR A 342 -21.48 -10.04 5.50
C THR A 342 -22.23 -11.24 4.92
N CYS A 343 -23.09 -10.97 3.94
CA CYS A 343 -23.84 -11.99 3.19
C CYS A 343 -23.63 -11.75 1.70
N VAL A 344 -23.10 -12.74 0.98
CA VAL A 344 -22.82 -12.62 -0.46
C VAL A 344 -23.64 -13.63 -1.23
N PHE A 345 -24.40 -13.14 -2.20
CA PHE A 345 -25.18 -13.96 -3.14
C PHE A 345 -24.63 -13.79 -4.55
N VAL A 346 -24.71 -14.85 -5.33
CA VAL A 346 -24.28 -14.86 -6.73
C VAL A 346 -25.37 -15.49 -7.59
N LYS A 347 -25.54 -15.01 -8.82
CA LYS A 347 -26.33 -15.74 -9.82
C LYS A 347 -25.82 -17.17 -9.93
N SER A 348 -26.75 -18.12 -10.01
CA SER A 348 -26.44 -19.55 -10.04
C SER A 348 -25.55 -19.92 -11.23
N ALA A 349 -25.69 -19.22 -12.35
CA ALA A 349 -24.88 -19.40 -13.56
C ALA A 349 -23.38 -19.09 -13.37
N GLU A 350 -23.03 -18.24 -12.41
CA GLU A 350 -21.64 -17.86 -12.12
C GLU A 350 -20.99 -18.78 -11.08
N ARG A 351 -21.78 -19.57 -10.34
CA ARG A 351 -21.31 -20.33 -9.18
C ARG A 351 -20.18 -21.31 -9.51
N SER A 352 -20.22 -21.95 -10.68
CA SER A 352 -19.20 -22.92 -11.11
C SER A 352 -17.87 -22.29 -11.51
N ARG A 353 -17.88 -20.98 -11.82
CA ARG A 353 -16.69 -20.18 -12.18
C ARG A 353 -15.96 -19.63 -10.97
N ILE A 354 -16.62 -19.61 -9.81
CA ILE A 354 -16.06 -19.11 -8.56
C ILE A 354 -15.28 -20.22 -7.84
N LYS A 355 -14.03 -19.91 -7.51
CA LYS A 355 -13.07 -20.78 -6.81
C LYS A 355 -12.44 -20.01 -5.64
N HIS A 356 -11.78 -20.76 -4.75
CA HIS A 356 -10.94 -20.20 -3.68
C HIS A 356 -11.62 -19.14 -2.81
N VAL A 357 -12.88 -19.40 -2.43
CA VAL A 357 -13.61 -18.54 -1.49
C VAL A 357 -13.02 -18.71 -0.10
N HIS A 358 -12.46 -17.63 0.46
CA HIS A 358 -11.94 -17.62 1.83
C HIS A 358 -12.39 -16.36 2.56
N THR A 359 -12.55 -16.49 3.88
CA THR A 359 -12.87 -15.37 4.74
C THR A 359 -11.92 -15.25 5.91
N ALA A 360 -11.67 -14.01 6.33
CA ALA A 360 -10.88 -13.69 7.48
C ALA A 360 -11.48 -12.53 8.29
N GLU A 361 -11.05 -12.44 9.54
CA GLU A 361 -11.49 -11.43 10.49
C GLU A 361 -10.27 -10.66 10.99
N VAL A 362 -10.32 -9.33 10.94
CA VAL A 362 -9.27 -8.48 11.52
C VAL A 362 -9.88 -7.64 12.63
N LYS A 363 -9.44 -7.85 13.87
CA LYS A 363 -9.95 -7.15 15.07
C LYS A 363 -9.21 -5.84 15.29
N ARG A 364 -9.95 -4.77 15.61
CA ARG A 364 -9.41 -3.42 15.89
C ARG A 364 -9.96 -2.80 17.19
N GLY A 365 -10.89 -3.45 17.88
CA GLY A 365 -11.43 -2.98 19.16
C GLY A 365 -10.42 -3.06 20.31
N MET A 366 -10.44 -2.05 21.21
CA MET A 366 -9.52 -1.86 22.34
C MET A 366 -8.05 -2.24 22.03
N GLY A 367 -7.45 -1.59 21.04
CA GLY A 367 -6.04 -1.85 20.68
C GLY A 367 -5.81 -3.16 19.92
N GLY A 368 -6.82 -3.67 19.20
CA GLY A 368 -6.71 -4.87 18.36
C GLY A 368 -7.13 -6.19 19.03
N LEU A 369 -7.47 -6.16 20.33
CA LEU A 369 -7.80 -7.36 21.09
C LEU A 369 -9.27 -7.78 20.96
N HIS A 370 -10.16 -6.90 20.49
CA HIS A 370 -11.61 -7.10 20.52
C HIS A 370 -12.28 -6.94 19.16
N GLY A 371 -13.32 -7.75 18.92
CA GLY A 371 -14.02 -7.84 17.62
C GLY A 371 -15.17 -6.85 17.41
N ASN A 372 -15.47 -5.97 18.37
CA ASN A 372 -16.56 -4.98 18.21
C ASN A 372 -16.26 -3.88 17.17
N LYS A 373 -14.99 -3.78 16.76
CA LYS A 373 -14.48 -2.96 15.65
C LYS A 373 -13.47 -3.81 14.89
N GLY A 374 -13.35 -3.58 13.58
CA GLY A 374 -12.52 -4.41 12.73
C GLY A 374 -13.06 -4.50 11.31
N ALA A 375 -12.73 -5.61 10.65
CA ALA A 375 -13.20 -5.93 9.31
C ALA A 375 -13.49 -7.42 9.14
N LEU A 376 -14.48 -7.71 8.29
CA LEU A 376 -14.68 -8.99 7.64
C LEU A 376 -14.11 -8.90 6.23
N ILE A 377 -13.23 -9.82 5.88
CA ILE A 377 -12.58 -9.90 4.59
C ILE A 377 -13.08 -11.18 3.91
N MET A 378 -13.50 -11.09 2.66
CA MET A 378 -13.86 -12.23 1.83
C MET A 378 -13.14 -12.14 0.50
N ARG A 379 -12.28 -13.11 0.20
CA ARG A 379 -11.75 -13.27 -1.17
C ARG A 379 -12.50 -14.33 -1.93
N LEU A 380 -12.50 -14.20 -3.25
CA LEU A 380 -12.83 -15.23 -4.21
C LEU A 380 -12.04 -15.01 -5.50
N VAL A 381 -11.92 -16.06 -6.31
CA VAL A 381 -11.42 -15.96 -7.69
C VAL A 381 -12.57 -16.34 -8.61
N LEU A 382 -12.92 -15.47 -9.55
CA LEU A 382 -13.98 -15.70 -10.53
C LEU A 382 -13.34 -15.69 -11.91
N ASP A 383 -13.48 -16.81 -12.63
CA ASP A 383 -12.64 -17.13 -13.78
C ASP A 383 -11.15 -17.07 -13.36
N ASP A 384 -10.38 -16.08 -13.85
CA ASP A 384 -8.99 -15.83 -13.44
C ASP A 384 -8.79 -14.43 -12.83
N SER A 385 -9.87 -13.77 -12.40
CA SER A 385 -9.81 -12.49 -11.66
C SER A 385 -10.00 -12.69 -10.17
N SER A 386 -9.07 -12.17 -9.37
CA SER A 386 -9.21 -12.14 -7.91
C SER A 386 -10.07 -10.95 -7.45
N MET A 387 -10.98 -11.22 -6.52
CA MET A 387 -11.86 -10.22 -5.90
C MET A 387 -11.77 -10.30 -4.38
N CYS A 388 -11.71 -9.14 -3.72
CA CYS A 388 -11.70 -9.04 -2.27
C CYS A 388 -12.78 -8.05 -1.78
N PHE A 389 -13.74 -8.55 -1.01
CA PHE A 389 -14.80 -7.77 -0.40
C PHE A 389 -14.50 -7.55 1.08
N VAL A 390 -14.51 -6.30 1.52
CA VAL A 390 -14.16 -5.90 2.88
C VAL A 390 -15.34 -5.15 3.49
N ASN A 391 -15.89 -5.66 4.58
CA ASN A 391 -16.90 -4.96 5.40
C ASN A 391 -16.24 -4.48 6.70
N CYS A 392 -16.19 -3.17 6.92
CA CYS A 392 -15.50 -2.53 8.02
C CYS A 392 -16.45 -1.91 9.06
N HIS A 393 -15.99 -1.88 10.30
CA HIS A 393 -16.55 -1.03 11.35
C HIS A 393 -15.39 -0.43 12.17
N LEU A 394 -15.07 0.83 11.91
CA LEU A 394 -13.87 1.49 12.45
C LEU A 394 -14.13 2.27 13.74
N ALA A 395 -13.07 2.73 14.41
CA ALA A 395 -13.16 3.50 15.64
C ALA A 395 -14.12 4.70 15.56
N ALA A 396 -15.10 4.74 16.47
CA ALA A 396 -16.08 5.80 16.58
C ALA A 396 -15.51 7.04 17.32
N GLY A 397 -16.15 8.19 17.12
CA GLY A 397 -15.84 9.43 17.84
C GLY A 397 -15.28 10.54 16.96
N GLN A 398 -15.65 11.78 17.30
CA GLN A 398 -15.37 12.97 16.49
C GLN A 398 -13.86 13.21 16.26
N THR A 399 -13.05 12.96 17.29
CA THR A 399 -11.61 13.26 17.30
C THR A 399 -10.72 12.07 16.92
N GLN A 400 -11.32 10.90 16.64
CA GLN A 400 -10.58 9.63 16.47
C GLN A 400 -10.09 9.37 15.03
N THR A 401 -9.79 10.42 14.26
CA THR A 401 -9.33 10.30 12.87
C THR A 401 -8.03 9.52 12.76
N ILE A 402 -7.07 9.77 13.66
CA ILE A 402 -5.79 9.06 13.67
C ILE A 402 -6.01 7.57 13.95
N GLN A 403 -6.86 7.23 14.92
CA GLN A 403 -7.18 5.84 15.22
C GLN A 403 -7.84 5.14 14.03
N ARG A 404 -8.79 5.78 13.33
CA ARG A 404 -9.38 5.22 12.11
C ARG A 404 -8.36 5.00 11.01
N ASN A 405 -7.42 5.93 10.82
CA ASN A 405 -6.34 5.76 9.86
C ASN A 405 -5.44 4.57 10.21
N ASN A 406 -5.16 4.35 11.49
CA ASN A 406 -4.41 3.19 11.98
C ASN A 406 -5.21 1.89 11.83
N ASP A 407 -6.52 1.90 12.11
CA ASP A 407 -7.40 0.75 11.91
C ASP A 407 -7.40 0.32 10.44
N VAL A 408 -7.56 1.28 9.53
CA VAL A 408 -7.47 1.08 8.07
C VAL A 408 -6.12 0.47 7.66
N ALA A 409 -5.01 1.06 8.12
CA ALA A 409 -3.68 0.56 7.78
C ALA A 409 -3.52 -0.89 8.23
N GLY A 410 -3.83 -1.16 9.50
CA GLY A 410 -3.74 -2.53 10.01
C GLY A 410 -4.69 -3.51 9.32
N ILE A 411 -5.89 -3.10 8.89
CA ILE A 411 -6.79 -3.99 8.13
C ILE A 411 -6.18 -4.33 6.77
N LEU A 412 -5.73 -3.33 6.01
CA LEU A 412 -5.21 -3.52 4.66
C LEU A 412 -3.84 -4.21 4.62
N GLU A 413 -3.05 -4.04 5.67
CA GLU A 413 -1.71 -4.64 5.81
C GLU A 413 -1.72 -6.01 6.51
N SER A 414 -2.89 -6.54 6.84
CA SER A 414 -2.99 -7.86 7.45
C SER A 414 -2.89 -8.95 6.38
N GLU A 415 -1.95 -9.88 6.55
CA GLU A 415 -1.90 -11.17 5.86
C GLU A 415 -2.96 -12.12 6.45
N ALA A 416 -4.23 -11.71 6.36
CA ALA A 416 -5.33 -12.38 7.04
C ALA A 416 -5.83 -13.62 6.27
N LEU A 417 -5.57 -13.67 4.96
CA LEU A 417 -6.03 -14.73 4.07
C LEU A 417 -4.92 -15.77 3.88
N PRO A 418 -5.26 -17.05 3.67
CA PRO A 418 -4.24 -18.05 3.34
C PRO A 418 -3.63 -17.76 1.97
N ALA A 419 -2.33 -17.95 1.82
CA ALA A 419 -1.67 -17.90 0.51
C ALA A 419 -2.44 -18.75 -0.52
N TYR A 420 -2.58 -18.25 -1.73
CA TYR A 420 -3.25 -18.96 -2.81
C TYR A 420 -2.46 -20.23 -3.16
N PRO A 421 -3.10 -21.41 -3.22
CA PRO A 421 -2.37 -22.64 -3.44
C PRO A 421 -1.85 -22.71 -4.88
N LEU A 422 -0.55 -23.00 -5.03
CA LEU A 422 0.06 -23.42 -6.29
C LEU A 422 -0.50 -24.79 -6.68
N SER A 423 -1.61 -24.82 -7.43
CA SER A 423 -1.97 -26.04 -8.15
C SER A 423 -1.08 -26.18 -9.37
N GLN A 424 -0.33 -27.28 -9.48
CA GLN A 424 0.43 -27.61 -10.70
C GLN A 424 -0.47 -27.70 -11.95
N ASN A 425 -1.79 -27.82 -11.77
CA ASN A 425 -2.78 -27.91 -12.85
C ASN A 425 -3.50 -26.58 -13.14
N SER A 426 -3.13 -25.47 -12.49
CA SER A 426 -3.64 -24.14 -12.84
C SER A 426 -2.86 -23.57 -14.01
N ALA A 427 -3.55 -23.15 -15.06
CA ALA A 427 -2.90 -22.46 -16.18
C ALA A 427 -2.43 -21.03 -15.81
N ALA A 428 -3.08 -20.41 -14.81
CA ALA A 428 -2.71 -19.10 -14.28
C ALA A 428 -1.72 -19.24 -13.12
N GLN A 429 -0.65 -18.46 -13.14
CA GLN A 429 0.31 -18.28 -12.05
C GLN A 429 -0.19 -17.19 -11.07
N HIS A 430 0.49 -17.03 -9.92
CA HIS A 430 0.12 -16.01 -8.94
C HIS A 430 0.01 -14.61 -9.57
N SER A 431 0.98 -14.23 -10.40
CA SER A 431 1.01 -12.91 -11.04
C SER A 431 -0.08 -12.69 -12.09
N ASP A 432 -0.73 -13.75 -12.56
CA ASP A 432 -1.91 -13.64 -13.42
C ASP A 432 -3.18 -13.42 -12.60
N VAL A 433 -3.28 -14.00 -11.40
CA VAL A 433 -4.51 -13.95 -10.58
C VAL A 433 -4.48 -12.78 -9.60
N PHE A 434 -3.30 -12.45 -9.09
CA PHE A 434 -3.05 -11.42 -8.09
C PHE A 434 -2.14 -10.35 -8.69
N SER A 435 -2.45 -9.11 -8.36
CA SER A 435 -1.69 -7.95 -8.77
C SER A 435 -0.36 -7.86 -8.01
N SER A 436 0.65 -7.28 -8.66
CA SER A 436 1.92 -6.86 -8.03
C SER A 436 2.72 -7.97 -7.31
N GLY A 437 2.61 -9.23 -7.76
CA GLY A 437 3.40 -10.35 -7.21
C GLY A 437 2.94 -10.84 -5.83
N GLY A 438 1.74 -10.45 -5.37
CA GLY A 438 1.16 -10.92 -4.12
C GLY A 438 0.75 -12.39 -4.18
N ASP A 439 0.77 -13.07 -3.03
CA ASP A 439 0.33 -14.47 -2.91
C ASP A 439 -1.17 -14.59 -2.60
N GLY A 440 -1.87 -13.46 -2.48
CA GLY A 440 -3.30 -13.39 -2.17
C GLY A 440 -3.61 -13.45 -0.67
N SER A 441 -2.59 -13.35 0.19
CA SER A 441 -2.74 -13.28 1.65
C SER A 441 -3.20 -11.91 2.13
N MET A 442 -2.86 -10.84 1.41
CA MET A 442 -3.24 -9.47 1.72
C MET A 442 -4.41 -9.00 0.86
N ILE A 443 -5.14 -7.99 1.35
CA ILE A 443 -6.27 -7.41 0.59
C ILE A 443 -5.77 -6.82 -0.73
N LEU A 444 -4.66 -6.09 -0.70
CA LEU A 444 -4.17 -5.31 -1.85
C LEU A 444 -3.54 -6.16 -2.97
N ASP A 445 -3.33 -7.45 -2.74
CA ASP A 445 -2.90 -8.42 -3.75
C ASP A 445 -3.99 -8.66 -4.82
N HIS A 446 -5.25 -8.33 -4.52
CA HIS A 446 -6.36 -8.68 -5.39
C HIS A 446 -6.60 -7.64 -6.49
N ASP A 447 -6.92 -8.10 -7.70
CA ASP A 447 -7.21 -7.24 -8.87
C ASP A 447 -8.35 -6.27 -8.59
N ILE A 448 -9.39 -6.77 -7.92
CA ILE A 448 -10.59 -6.02 -7.57
C ILE A 448 -10.75 -6.05 -6.05
N CYS A 449 -10.73 -4.88 -5.42
CA CYS A 449 -11.06 -4.76 -4.00
C CYS A 449 -12.26 -3.83 -3.83
N ILE A 450 -13.25 -4.26 -3.06
CA ILE A 450 -14.43 -3.45 -2.71
C ILE A 450 -14.50 -3.37 -1.20
N LEU A 451 -14.26 -2.17 -0.66
CA LEU A 451 -14.33 -1.88 0.76
C LEU A 451 -15.60 -1.10 1.06
N ASN A 452 -16.42 -1.63 1.96
CA ASN A 452 -17.64 -0.98 2.44
C ASN A 452 -17.68 -0.99 3.96
N GLY A 453 -18.52 -0.15 4.56
CA GLY A 453 -18.76 -0.22 5.99
C GLY A 453 -19.08 1.11 6.65
N ASP A 454 -19.31 1.05 7.96
CA ASP A 454 -19.27 2.20 8.85
C ASP A 454 -17.80 2.55 9.15
N LEU A 455 -17.23 3.41 8.31
CA LEU A 455 -15.87 3.91 8.46
C LEU A 455 -15.76 4.98 9.55
N ASN A 456 -16.88 5.46 10.08
CA ASN A 456 -16.96 6.38 11.21
C ASN A 456 -16.22 7.72 11.06
N TYR A 457 -15.73 8.08 9.86
CA TYR A 457 -15.18 9.40 9.59
C TYR A 457 -16.27 10.47 9.70
N ARG A 458 -15.91 11.63 10.24
CA ARG A 458 -16.84 12.72 10.56
C ARG A 458 -16.57 13.94 9.70
N ILE A 459 -17.45 14.92 9.79
CA ILE A 459 -17.22 16.25 9.23
C ILE A 459 -16.42 17.05 10.26
N ASP A 460 -15.22 17.48 9.87
CA ASP A 460 -14.34 18.31 10.68
C ASP A 460 -14.88 19.75 10.75
N THR A 461 -14.91 20.34 11.94
CA THR A 461 -14.97 21.80 12.13
C THR A 461 -16.09 22.59 11.41
N MET A 462 -17.33 22.44 11.90
CA MET A 462 -18.30 23.52 12.17
C MET A 462 -19.16 23.06 13.37
N GLY A 463 -19.76 23.96 14.15
CA GLY A 463 -20.72 23.54 15.18
C GLY A 463 -21.88 22.74 14.55
N ARG A 464 -22.44 21.75 15.26
CA ARG A 464 -23.52 20.87 14.75
C ARG A 464 -24.61 21.64 14.01
N ASP A 465 -25.05 22.75 14.58
CA ASP A 465 -26.17 23.52 14.03
C ASP A 465 -25.82 24.17 12.69
N THR A 466 -24.55 24.47 12.44
CA THR A 466 -24.08 24.93 11.14
C THR A 466 -24.06 23.79 10.12
N VAL A 467 -23.66 22.59 10.53
CA VAL A 467 -23.71 21.39 9.68
C VAL A 467 -25.15 21.12 9.23
N VAL A 468 -26.10 21.10 10.18
CA VAL A 468 -27.52 20.91 9.89
C VAL A 468 -28.05 21.99 8.94
N LYS A 469 -27.78 23.28 9.20
CA LYS A 469 -28.17 24.38 8.32
C LYS A 469 -27.60 24.29 6.90
N GLN A 470 -26.39 23.75 6.74
CA GLN A 470 -25.79 23.55 5.42
C GLN A 470 -26.42 22.37 4.67
N ILE A 471 -26.77 21.29 5.39
CA ILE A 471 -27.52 20.17 4.83
C ILE A 471 -28.89 20.65 4.33
N GLU A 472 -29.61 21.44 5.13
CA GLU A 472 -30.92 22.02 4.76
C GLU A 472 -30.85 22.92 3.52
N LYS A 473 -29.71 23.58 3.30
CA LYS A 473 -29.44 24.41 2.10
C LYS A 473 -28.97 23.61 0.89
N GLY A 474 -28.74 22.30 1.01
CA GLY A 474 -28.18 21.48 -0.06
C GLY A 474 -26.68 21.71 -0.32
N GLU A 475 -25.96 22.36 0.60
CA GLU A 475 -24.55 22.74 0.47
C GLU A 475 -23.59 21.55 0.78
N ILE A 476 -23.86 20.40 0.15
CA ILE A 476 -23.14 19.14 0.38
C ILE A 476 -21.66 19.28 0.06
N SER A 477 -21.31 19.92 -1.07
CA SER A 477 -19.91 20.08 -1.50
C SER A 477 -19.05 20.79 -0.46
N ARG A 478 -19.60 21.83 0.19
CA ARG A 478 -18.89 22.59 1.23
C ARG A 478 -18.63 21.75 2.49
N LEU A 479 -19.56 20.87 2.84
CA LEU A 479 -19.40 19.94 3.95
C LEU A 479 -18.36 18.86 3.63
N LEU A 480 -18.33 18.36 2.39
CA LEU A 480 -17.34 17.37 1.93
C LEU A 480 -15.91 17.90 1.94
N GLU A 481 -15.69 19.21 1.75
CA GLU A 481 -14.36 19.82 1.95
C GLU A 481 -13.79 19.62 3.35
N ARG A 482 -14.67 19.35 4.32
CA ARG A 482 -14.31 19.07 5.71
C ARG A 482 -14.50 17.62 6.13
N ASP A 483 -14.87 16.73 5.22
CA ASP A 483 -14.97 15.30 5.51
C ASP A 483 -13.58 14.75 5.87
N GLN A 484 -13.48 14.11 7.04
CA GLN A 484 -12.18 13.63 7.57
C GLN A 484 -11.55 12.54 6.71
N LEU A 485 -12.32 11.72 5.99
CA LEU A 485 -11.79 10.70 5.09
C LEU A 485 -11.17 11.38 3.86
N LEU A 486 -11.91 12.29 3.21
CA LEU A 486 -11.42 13.06 2.06
C LEU A 486 -10.19 13.91 2.43
N LEU A 487 -10.20 14.55 3.61
CA LEU A 487 -9.05 15.28 4.13
C LEU A 487 -7.85 14.38 4.41
N SER A 488 -8.05 13.18 4.97
CA SER A 488 -6.97 12.21 5.20
C SER A 488 -6.35 11.76 3.87
N ARG A 489 -7.18 11.47 2.85
CA ARG A 489 -6.72 11.18 1.49
C ARG A 489 -5.95 12.34 0.90
N LYS A 490 -6.41 13.58 1.05
CA LYS A 490 -5.75 14.78 0.49
C LYS A 490 -4.43 15.13 1.18
N LYS A 491 -4.37 15.06 2.52
CA LYS A 491 -3.26 15.60 3.32
C LYS A 491 -2.16 14.58 3.65
N ASN A 492 -2.45 13.28 3.60
CA ASN A 492 -1.50 12.23 3.96
C ASN A 492 -1.18 11.36 2.74
N PRO A 493 -0.03 11.58 2.05
CA PRO A 493 0.38 10.76 0.90
C PRO A 493 0.49 9.26 1.20
N GLY A 494 0.83 8.89 2.44
CA GLY A 494 0.93 7.49 2.88
C GLY A 494 -0.38 6.87 3.35
N PHE A 495 -1.51 7.58 3.23
CA PHE A 495 -2.81 7.06 3.68
C PHE A 495 -3.29 5.92 2.76
N ARG A 496 -3.50 4.72 3.30
CA ARG A 496 -3.76 3.50 2.52
C ARG A 496 -5.02 3.54 1.66
N LEU A 497 -6.10 4.23 2.07
CA LEU A 497 -7.28 4.40 1.22
C LEU A 497 -7.08 5.40 0.07
N ARG A 498 -5.89 5.98 -0.12
CA ARG A 498 -5.54 6.67 -1.38
C ARG A 498 -5.46 5.71 -2.57
N ALA A 499 -5.16 4.43 -2.33
CA ALA A 499 -5.15 3.40 -3.36
C ALA A 499 -6.56 3.01 -3.84
N PHE A 500 -7.61 3.47 -3.14
CA PHE A 500 -9.00 3.25 -3.48
C PHE A 500 -9.64 4.52 -4.06
N GLN A 501 -10.63 4.31 -4.92
CA GLN A 501 -11.53 5.29 -5.48
C GLN A 501 -12.86 5.28 -4.74
N GLU A 502 -13.57 6.40 -4.78
CA GLU A 502 -14.91 6.57 -4.24
C GLU A 502 -15.68 7.46 -5.20
N ALA A 503 -16.92 7.08 -5.54
CA ALA A 503 -17.75 7.90 -6.41
C ALA A 503 -18.17 9.20 -5.71
N PRO A 504 -18.46 10.29 -6.45
CA PRO A 504 -18.91 11.54 -5.86
C PRO A 504 -20.12 11.33 -4.94
N ILE A 505 -20.05 11.85 -3.72
CA ILE A 505 -21.16 11.81 -2.77
C ILE A 505 -22.13 12.93 -3.10
N THR A 506 -23.34 12.56 -3.50
CA THR A 506 -24.43 13.49 -3.87
C THR A 506 -25.62 13.43 -2.89
N PHE A 507 -25.50 12.63 -1.83
CA PHE A 507 -26.53 12.43 -0.80
C PHE A 507 -26.13 13.05 0.54
N ALA A 508 -27.12 13.39 1.36
CA ALA A 508 -26.88 13.97 2.68
C ALA A 508 -26.26 12.96 3.67
N PRO A 509 -25.63 13.43 4.78
CA PRO A 509 -25.04 12.57 5.80
C PRO A 509 -25.94 11.41 6.26
N THR A 510 -25.36 10.24 6.46
CA THR A 510 -26.10 9.00 6.77
C THR A 510 -26.27 8.77 8.26
N TYR A 511 -25.53 9.51 9.09
CA TYR A 511 -25.52 9.46 10.55
C TYR A 511 -25.67 10.89 11.11
N LYS A 512 -26.22 11.15 12.30
CA LYS A 512 -26.98 10.27 13.20
C LYS A 512 -28.43 10.72 13.20
N TYR A 513 -29.36 9.81 12.99
CA TYR A 513 -30.79 10.09 12.97
C TYR A 513 -31.47 9.68 14.27
N ASN A 514 -32.58 10.34 14.59
CA ASN A 514 -33.54 9.81 15.54
C ASN A 514 -34.23 8.59 14.91
N LEU A 515 -34.47 7.54 15.71
CA LEU A 515 -35.15 6.35 15.22
C LEU A 515 -36.55 6.72 14.70
N ARG A 516 -36.93 6.13 13.56
CA ARG A 516 -38.23 6.32 12.89
C ARG A 516 -38.49 7.77 12.47
N SER A 517 -37.45 8.58 12.30
CA SER A 517 -37.54 9.99 11.93
C SER A 517 -36.45 10.38 10.92
N ASP A 518 -36.73 11.43 10.15
CA ASP A 518 -35.76 12.09 9.26
C ASP A 518 -35.01 13.24 9.95
N GLU A 519 -35.28 13.46 11.23
CA GLU A 519 -34.56 14.42 12.05
C GLU A 519 -33.22 13.86 12.54
N TYR A 520 -32.17 14.69 12.45
CA TYR A 520 -30.88 14.37 13.04
C TYR A 520 -30.93 14.43 14.57
N ASP A 521 -30.07 13.62 15.21
CA ASP A 521 -29.99 13.36 16.66
C ASP A 521 -30.30 14.58 17.54
N THR A 522 -31.46 14.54 18.20
CA THR A 522 -31.92 15.54 19.17
C THR A 522 -31.71 15.10 20.62
N SER A 523 -31.05 13.96 20.85
CA SER A 523 -30.67 13.51 22.20
C SER A 523 -29.72 14.50 22.87
N GLU A 524 -29.52 14.35 24.18
CA GLU A 524 -28.57 15.16 24.96
C GLU A 524 -27.16 15.19 24.36
N LYS A 525 -26.74 14.09 23.72
CA LYS A 525 -25.41 13.97 23.10
C LYS A 525 -25.26 14.81 21.82
N ARG A 526 -26.38 15.23 21.20
CA ARG A 526 -26.47 16.06 19.99
C ARG A 526 -25.32 15.76 19.02
N ARG A 527 -25.22 14.53 18.53
CA ARG A 527 -24.15 14.15 17.61
C ARG A 527 -24.30 14.93 16.31
N SER A 528 -23.18 15.44 15.80
CA SER A 528 -23.16 16.11 14.50
C SER A 528 -23.39 15.10 13.38
N PRO A 529 -24.14 15.47 12.33
CA PRO A 529 -24.27 14.61 11.16
C PRO A 529 -22.93 14.29 10.49
N ALA A 530 -22.79 13.10 9.89
CA ALA A 530 -21.60 12.65 9.18
C ALA A 530 -21.88 11.57 8.10
N TRP A 531 -21.00 11.48 7.10
CA TRP A 531 -20.95 10.36 6.15
C TRP A 531 -20.07 9.24 6.72
N CYS A 532 -20.63 8.50 7.67
CA CYS A 532 -19.97 7.36 8.29
C CYS A 532 -19.91 6.15 7.35
N ASP A 533 -20.99 5.91 6.59
CA ASP A 533 -21.21 4.71 5.78
C ASP A 533 -20.72 4.93 4.34
N ARG A 534 -19.70 4.17 3.92
CA ARG A 534 -18.94 4.44 2.67
C ARG A 534 -18.73 3.18 1.84
N ILE A 535 -18.59 3.36 0.53
CA ILE A 535 -18.21 2.29 -0.40
C ILE A 535 -17.06 2.81 -1.28
N LEU A 536 -15.91 2.16 -1.15
CA LEU A 536 -14.69 2.45 -1.89
C LEU A 536 -14.28 1.22 -2.70
N TYR A 537 -13.58 1.44 -3.81
CA TYR A 537 -13.15 0.36 -4.69
C TYR A 537 -11.75 0.57 -5.25
N ARG A 538 -11.07 -0.52 -5.58
CA ARG A 538 -9.77 -0.57 -6.24
C ARG A 538 -9.82 -1.61 -7.37
N GLY A 539 -9.10 -1.32 -8.45
CA GLY A 539 -9.06 -2.11 -9.68
C GLY A 539 -9.10 -1.18 -10.89
N LEU A 540 -7.98 -0.50 -11.15
CA LEU A 540 -7.89 0.53 -12.19
C LEU A 540 -8.24 -0.09 -13.55
N GLY A 541 -9.21 0.50 -14.28
CA GLY A 541 -9.70 -0.05 -15.55
C GLY A 541 -10.63 -1.27 -15.43
N ASN A 542 -10.66 -1.93 -14.26
CA ASN A 542 -11.46 -3.13 -14.01
C ASN A 542 -12.74 -2.86 -13.20
N VAL A 543 -12.85 -1.72 -12.53
CA VAL A 543 -14.01 -1.37 -11.71
C VAL A 543 -14.54 0.00 -12.07
N LYS A 544 -15.85 0.09 -12.28
CA LYS A 544 -16.57 1.35 -12.49
C LYS A 544 -17.81 1.38 -11.61
N MET A 545 -17.92 2.38 -10.73
CA MET A 545 -19.15 2.65 -9.99
C MET A 545 -20.16 3.37 -10.90
N GLU A 546 -21.30 2.74 -11.18
CA GLU A 546 -22.40 3.29 -11.97
C GLU A 546 -23.39 4.09 -11.12
N GLU A 547 -23.70 3.58 -9.93
CA GLU A 547 -24.64 4.21 -9.01
C GLU A 547 -24.03 4.23 -7.61
N TYR A 548 -24.20 5.35 -6.90
CA TYR A 548 -23.80 5.47 -5.49
C TYR A 548 -24.82 6.32 -4.75
N ARG A 549 -25.62 5.69 -3.88
CA ARG A 549 -26.78 6.34 -3.26
C ARG A 549 -27.04 5.90 -1.83
N ARG A 550 -27.81 6.74 -1.13
CA ARG A 550 -28.40 6.50 0.18
C ARG A 550 -29.87 6.05 0.03
N TRP A 551 -30.36 5.29 1.00
CA TRP A 551 -31.76 4.90 1.13
C TRP A 551 -32.41 5.48 2.38
N GLU A 552 -33.69 5.84 2.30
CA GLU A 552 -34.45 6.47 3.39
C GLU A 552 -35.14 5.44 4.29
N VAL A 553 -34.33 4.54 4.85
CA VAL A 553 -34.78 3.52 5.82
C VAL A 553 -34.60 4.04 7.25
N ARG A 554 -35.66 4.00 8.07
CA ARG A 554 -35.71 4.75 9.35
C ARG A 554 -35.62 3.90 10.61
N VAL A 555 -35.46 2.59 10.48
CA VAL A 555 -35.41 1.67 11.63
C VAL A 555 -34.08 1.70 12.39
N SER A 556 -33.04 2.30 11.79
CA SER A 556 -31.72 2.54 12.38
C SER A 556 -31.45 4.04 12.48
N ASP A 557 -30.49 4.43 13.34
CA ASP A 557 -29.95 5.79 13.39
C ASP A 557 -28.96 6.08 12.25
N HIS A 558 -28.68 5.07 11.43
CA HIS A 558 -28.00 5.19 10.14
C HIS A 558 -28.92 4.88 8.96
N ARG A 559 -28.63 5.52 7.82
CA ARG A 559 -29.25 5.23 6.52
C ARG A 559 -28.41 4.25 5.70
N PRO A 560 -28.99 3.20 5.09
CA PRO A 560 -28.26 2.29 4.20
C PRO A 560 -27.67 3.03 3.01
N VAL A 561 -26.49 2.58 2.56
CA VAL A 561 -25.82 3.09 1.37
C VAL A 561 -25.58 1.94 0.41
N THR A 562 -25.83 2.16 -0.88
CA THR A 562 -25.63 1.14 -1.93
C THR A 562 -24.78 1.66 -3.07
N GLY A 563 -24.00 0.77 -3.67
CA GLY A 563 -23.22 1.00 -4.87
C GLY A 563 -23.50 -0.07 -5.93
N LYS A 564 -23.69 0.33 -7.18
CA LYS A 564 -23.75 -0.58 -8.34
C LYS A 564 -22.44 -0.44 -9.12
N LEU A 565 -21.71 -1.53 -9.27
CA LEU A 565 -20.39 -1.56 -9.90
C LEU A 565 -20.41 -2.46 -11.14
N LYS A 566 -19.76 -2.02 -12.21
CA LYS A 566 -19.32 -2.89 -13.31
C LYS A 566 -17.92 -3.40 -13.01
N LEU A 567 -17.74 -4.70 -13.10
CA LEU A 567 -16.48 -5.41 -12.86
C LEU A 567 -16.05 -6.09 -14.15
N ARG A 568 -14.88 -5.74 -14.68
CA ARG A 568 -14.26 -6.44 -15.80
C ARG A 568 -13.45 -7.60 -15.24
N VAL A 569 -13.82 -8.82 -15.62
CA VAL A 569 -13.11 -10.05 -15.22
C VAL A 569 -12.42 -10.67 -16.41
N LYS A 570 -11.34 -11.40 -16.15
CA LYS A 570 -10.49 -12.00 -17.17
C LYS A 570 -10.51 -13.53 -17.13
N THR A 571 -10.21 -14.12 -18.27
CA THR A 571 -9.91 -15.54 -18.43
C THR A 571 -8.65 -15.68 -19.24
N VAL A 572 -7.66 -16.39 -18.71
CA VAL A 572 -6.32 -16.58 -19.28
C VAL A 572 -6.34 -17.72 -20.30
N ASP A 573 -5.83 -17.45 -21.51
CA ASP A 573 -5.51 -18.48 -22.49
C ASP A 573 -4.08 -19.01 -22.23
N PRO A 574 -3.92 -20.29 -21.87
CA PRO A 574 -2.60 -20.83 -21.47
C PRO A 574 -1.57 -20.79 -22.60
N ALA A 575 -1.99 -21.01 -23.85
CA ALA A 575 -1.08 -21.05 -24.99
C ALA A 575 -0.59 -19.64 -25.34
N ARG A 576 -1.52 -18.69 -25.45
CA ARG A 576 -1.18 -17.29 -25.73
C ARG A 576 -0.33 -16.67 -24.62
N ARG A 577 -0.61 -17.01 -23.37
CA ARG A 577 0.21 -16.58 -22.22
C ARG A 577 1.63 -17.12 -22.32
N GLY A 578 1.79 -18.37 -22.73
CA GLY A 578 3.11 -18.98 -22.95
C GLY A 578 3.93 -18.26 -24.02
N ASP A 579 3.30 -17.74 -25.06
CA ASP A 579 3.97 -16.96 -26.11
C ASP A 579 4.28 -15.53 -25.66
N ALA A 580 3.36 -14.87 -24.95
CA ALA A 580 3.62 -13.56 -24.33
C ALA A 580 4.78 -13.61 -23.33
N TRP A 581 4.88 -14.68 -22.53
CA TRP A 581 5.97 -14.88 -21.58
C TRP A 581 7.33 -14.96 -22.27
N LYS A 582 7.44 -15.69 -23.40
CA LYS A 582 8.70 -15.77 -24.15
C LYS A 582 9.15 -14.39 -24.65
N LEU A 583 8.22 -13.60 -25.17
CA LEU A 583 8.49 -12.23 -25.61
C LEU A 583 8.99 -11.37 -24.43
N CYS A 584 8.34 -11.47 -23.27
CA CYS A 584 8.76 -10.72 -22.08
C CYS A 584 10.18 -11.09 -21.63
N VAL A 585 10.53 -12.39 -21.66
CA VAL A 585 11.87 -12.87 -21.33
C VAL A 585 12.92 -12.36 -22.34
N GLU A 586 12.60 -12.38 -23.63
CA GLU A 586 13.47 -11.83 -24.68
C GLU A 586 13.72 -10.32 -24.50
N GLU A 587 12.69 -9.55 -24.13
CA GLU A 587 12.85 -8.12 -23.83
C GLU A 587 13.65 -7.88 -22.56
N PHE A 588 13.43 -8.67 -21.51
CA PHE A 588 14.20 -8.56 -20.26
C PHE A 588 15.69 -8.82 -20.50
N GLU A 589 16.03 -9.77 -21.39
CA GLU A 589 17.41 -10.05 -21.75
C GLU A 589 18.14 -8.80 -22.27
N VAL A 590 17.46 -7.98 -23.08
CA VAL A 590 18.02 -6.71 -23.58
C VAL A 590 18.26 -5.72 -22.43
N VAL A 591 17.34 -5.65 -21.47
CA VAL A 591 17.49 -4.81 -20.27
C VAL A 591 18.66 -5.30 -19.41
N ARG A 592 18.76 -6.61 -19.18
CA ARG A 592 19.85 -7.25 -18.43
C ARG A 592 21.19 -6.90 -19.04
N GLN A 593 21.35 -7.06 -20.35
CA GLN A 593 22.59 -6.73 -21.07
C GLN A 593 22.94 -5.24 -20.97
N ARG A 594 21.94 -4.35 -21.09
CA ARG A 594 22.13 -2.90 -20.95
C ARG A 594 22.64 -2.53 -19.55
N VAL A 595 22.01 -3.05 -18.50
CA VAL A 595 22.39 -2.78 -17.11
C VAL A 595 23.75 -3.39 -16.78
N ALA A 596 23.99 -4.63 -17.20
CA ALA A 596 25.27 -5.30 -17.03
C ALA A 596 26.41 -4.49 -17.66
N ARG A 597 26.22 -4.01 -18.89
CA ARG A 597 27.21 -3.16 -19.58
C ARG A 597 27.49 -1.87 -18.82
N ALA A 598 26.46 -1.20 -18.31
CA ALA A 598 26.63 0.04 -17.55
C ALA A 598 27.41 -0.18 -16.25
N VAL A 599 27.09 -1.24 -15.50
CA VAL A 599 27.78 -1.58 -14.25
C VAL A 599 29.23 -2.01 -14.50
N GLN A 600 29.48 -2.80 -15.54
CA GLN A 600 30.83 -3.19 -15.95
C GLN A 600 31.68 -1.95 -16.27
N LEU A 601 31.16 -1.01 -17.06
CA LEU A 601 31.85 0.25 -17.36
C LEU A 601 32.16 1.03 -16.09
N GLN A 602 31.20 1.16 -15.17
CA GLN A 602 31.38 1.88 -13.92
C GLN A 602 32.45 1.22 -13.03
N TYR A 603 32.52 -0.12 -13.01
CA TYR A 603 33.56 -0.86 -12.30
C TYR A 603 34.94 -0.54 -12.89
N LEU A 604 35.09 -0.62 -14.21
CA LEU A 604 36.36 -0.30 -14.89
C LEU A 604 36.81 1.14 -14.63
N THR A 605 35.91 2.12 -14.64
CA THR A 605 36.27 3.51 -14.40
C THR A 605 36.54 3.82 -12.94
N ASN A 606 35.67 3.37 -12.03
CA ASN A 606 35.70 3.82 -10.63
C ASN A 606 36.58 2.93 -9.74
N VAL A 607 36.76 1.67 -10.11
CA VAL A 607 37.50 0.68 -9.32
C VAL A 607 38.87 0.39 -9.93
N LEU A 608 38.99 0.38 -11.27
CA LEU A 608 40.26 0.17 -11.97
C LEU A 608 40.88 1.46 -12.53
N GLY A 609 40.17 2.59 -12.47
CA GLY A 609 40.73 3.89 -12.88
C GLY A 609 40.87 4.08 -14.38
N LEU A 610 40.25 3.24 -15.21
CA LEU A 610 40.30 3.40 -16.66
C LEU A 610 39.53 4.65 -17.10
N THR A 611 39.99 5.30 -18.17
CA THR A 611 39.18 6.33 -18.82
C THR A 611 37.90 5.72 -19.42
N PRO A 612 36.82 6.49 -19.60
CA PRO A 612 35.61 5.98 -20.23
C PRO A 612 35.83 5.34 -21.61
N GLN A 613 36.82 5.81 -22.36
CA GLN A 613 37.16 5.27 -23.68
C GLN A 613 37.89 3.93 -23.58
N GLU A 614 38.86 3.81 -22.67
CA GLU A 614 39.56 2.56 -22.40
C GLU A 614 38.60 1.50 -21.85
N ALA A 615 37.72 1.88 -20.93
CA ALA A 615 36.70 1.00 -20.37
C ALA A 615 35.76 0.43 -21.44
N LYS A 616 35.33 1.27 -22.41
CA LYS A 616 34.51 0.82 -23.55
C LYS A 616 35.25 -0.16 -24.46
N THR A 617 36.55 0.07 -24.68
CA THR A 617 37.40 -0.76 -25.55
C THR A 617 37.75 -2.09 -24.89
N ALA A 618 37.89 -2.11 -23.57
CA ALA A 618 38.23 -3.30 -22.79
C ALA A 618 37.09 -4.33 -22.70
N LEU A 619 35.85 -3.90 -22.94
CA LEU A 619 34.68 -4.77 -22.89
C LEU A 619 34.31 -5.26 -24.30
N PRO A 620 34.02 -6.57 -24.50
CA PRO A 620 33.64 -7.13 -25.80
C PRO A 620 32.48 -6.36 -26.43
N SER A 621 32.48 -6.20 -27.75
CA SER A 621 31.43 -5.50 -28.50
C SER A 621 30.06 -6.14 -28.33
#